data_AF-A0AAV5XXL2-F1
#
_entry.id   AF-A0AAV5XXL2-F1
#
_cell.length_a   1.000
_cell.length_b   1.000
_cell.length_c   1.000
_cell.angle_alpha   90.00
_cell.angle_beta   90.00
_cell.angle_gamma   90.00
#
_symmetry.space_group_name_H-M   'P 1'
#
loop_
_entity.id
_entity.type
_entity.pdbx_description
1 polymer ?
#
loop_
_entity_poly.entity_id
_entity_poly.type
_entity_poly.pdbx_seq_one_letter_code
_entity_poly.pdbx_strand_id
1 'polypeptide(L)' 'MAAFLKKYPGIPFCDACLAEETGMSPAAVTPAARRLKERGQAARSHWWCGGCLKRTTVTETPDVENFLERLG' A
#
# COMPACT_ATOMS: atom_id res chain seq x y z
N MET A 1 -9.48 -6.92 4.41
CA MET A 1 -10.74 -6.28 3.96
C MET A 1 -10.35 -4.94 3.37
N ALA A 2 -10.20 -4.80 2.05
CA ALA A 2 -9.52 -3.64 1.43
C ALA A 2 -10.45 -2.53 0.89
N ALA A 3 -11.44 -2.15 1.70
CA ALA A 3 -12.46 -1.17 1.37
C ALA A 3 -11.89 0.21 0.97
N PHE A 4 -10.86 0.72 1.65
CA PHE A 4 -10.33 2.05 1.38
C PHE A 4 -9.48 2.10 0.11
N LEU A 5 -8.69 1.06 -0.14
CA LEU A 5 -7.89 0.96 -1.36
C LEU A 5 -8.79 0.86 -2.60
N LYS A 6 -9.88 0.06 -2.51
CA LYS A 6 -10.85 -0.06 -3.61
C LYS A 6 -11.65 1.23 -3.84
N LYS A 7 -11.88 2.01 -2.79
CA LYS A 7 -12.61 3.28 -2.86
C LYS A 7 -11.78 4.43 -3.44
N TYR A 8 -10.45 4.35 -3.32
CA TYR A 8 -9.54 5.42 -3.72
C TYR A 8 -8.32 4.89 -4.50
N PRO A 9 -8.52 4.46 -5.76
CA PRO A 9 -7.42 4.01 -6.61
C PRO A 9 -6.41 5.16 -6.82
N GLY A 10 -5.12 4.83 -6.76
CA GLY A 10 -4.03 5.82 -6.91
C GLY A 10 -3.76 6.70 -5.69
N ILE A 11 -4.53 6.59 -4.59
CA ILE A 11 -4.12 7.26 -3.35
C ILE A 11 -2.96 6.48 -2.70
N PRO A 12 -1.85 7.15 -2.34
CA PRO A 12 -0.73 6.48 -1.71
C PRO A 12 -0.97 6.24 -0.21
N PHE A 13 -0.66 5.03 0.27
CA PHE A 13 -0.83 4.64 1.67
C PHE A 13 0.47 4.13 2.28
N CYS A 14 0.68 4.38 3.57
CA CYS A 14 1.83 3.87 4.29
C CYS A 14 1.64 2.39 4.68
N ASP A 15 2.76 1.70 4.93
CA ASP A 15 2.75 0.27 5.24
C ASP A 15 1.89 -0.06 6.49
N ALA A 16 1.77 0.85 7.45
CA ALA A 16 0.91 0.68 8.63
C ALA A 16 -0.58 0.71 8.28
N CYS A 17 -1.05 1.71 7.51
CA CYS A 17 -2.44 1.77 7.09
C CYS A 17 -2.80 0.61 6.14
N LEU A 18 -1.87 0.21 5.27
CA LEU A 18 -2.03 -0.98 4.43
C LEU A 18 -2.16 -2.27 5.27
N ALA A 19 -1.39 -2.39 6.36
CA ALA A 19 -1.47 -3.52 7.28
C ALA A 19 -2.82 -3.59 7.99
N GLU A 20 -3.31 -2.47 8.53
CA GLU A 20 -4.64 -2.39 9.16
C GLU A 20 -5.75 -2.80 8.19
N GLU A 21 -5.68 -2.31 6.95
CA GLU A 21 -6.67 -2.56 5.91
C GLU A 21 -6.66 -4.03 5.42
N THR A 22 -5.48 -4.59 5.23
CA THR A 22 -5.33 -5.99 4.78
C THR A 22 -5.52 -7.00 5.92
N GLY A 23 -5.41 -6.57 7.18
CA GLY A 23 -5.35 -7.45 8.35
C GLY A 23 -4.00 -8.16 8.47
N MET A 24 -2.99 -7.73 7.72
CA MET A 24 -1.63 -8.27 7.76
C MET A 24 -0.79 -7.56 8.83
N SER A 25 0.36 -8.13 9.18
CA SER A 25 1.34 -7.41 9.99
C SER A 25 2.10 -6.37 9.13
N PRO A 26 2.47 -5.20 9.68
CA PRO A 26 3.30 -4.22 8.97
C PRO A 26 4.64 -4.80 8.47
N ALA A 27 5.16 -5.78 9.21
CA ALA A 27 6.38 -6.52 8.85
C ALA A 27 6.22 -7.38 7.59
N ALA A 28 5.01 -7.86 7.28
CA ALA A 28 4.71 -8.60 6.06
C ALA A 28 4.43 -7.66 4.86
N VAL A 29 3.76 -6.53 5.10
CA VAL A 29 3.43 -5.55 4.07
C VAL A 29 4.67 -4.87 3.49
N THR A 30 5.61 -4.45 4.33
CA THR A 30 6.82 -3.72 3.92
C THR A 30 7.63 -4.46 2.83
N PRO A 31 8.05 -5.73 3.00
CA PRO A 31 8.80 -6.45 1.97
C PRO A 31 7.95 -6.76 0.73
N ALA A 32 6.64 -6.99 0.87
CA ALA A 32 5.76 -7.22 -0.27
C ALA A 32 5.63 -5.96 -1.13
N ALA A 33 5.35 -4.81 -0.52
CA ALA A 33 5.30 -3.53 -1.22
C ALA A 33 6.66 -3.15 -1.84
N ARG A 34 7.78 -3.50 -1.20
CA ARG A 34 9.11 -3.34 -1.81
C ARG A 34 9.30 -4.21 -3.06
N ARG A 35 8.90 -5.49 -3.00
CA ARG A 35 8.95 -6.40 -4.16
C ARG A 35 8.07 -5.91 -5.31
N LEU A 36 6.90 -5.34 -5.01
CA LEU A 36 6.01 -4.77 -6.02
C LEU A 36 6.63 -3.53 -6.67
N LYS A 37 7.33 -2.69 -5.90
CA LYS A 37 8.15 -1.60 -6.46
C LYS A 37 9.27 -2.12 -7.36
N GLU A 38 10.03 -3.11 -6.90
CA GLU A 38 11.13 -3.72 -7.68
C GLU A 38 10.64 -4.34 -9.00
N ARG A 39 9.39 -4.82 -9.04
CA ARG A 39 8.72 -5.34 -10.25
C ARG A 39 8.08 -4.25 -11.13
N GLY A 40 8.17 -2.98 -10.76
CA GLY A 40 7.55 -1.87 -11.48
C GLY A 40 6.02 -1.84 -11.38
N GLN A 41 5.44 -2.53 -10.40
CA GLN A 41 3.98 -2.67 -10.23
C GLN A 41 3.39 -1.69 -9.20
N ALA A 42 4.24 -1.07 -8.40
CA ALA A 42 3.87 -0.04 -7.46
C ALA A 42 4.96 1.05 -7.42
N ALA A 43 4.57 2.29 -7.14
CA ALA A 43 5.51 3.34 -6.80
C ALA A 43 5.68 3.41 -5.28
N ARG A 44 6.90 3.68 -4.82
CA ARG A 44 7.16 4.05 -3.42
C ARG A 44 7.92 5.36 -3.37
N SER A 45 7.37 6.30 -2.61
CA SER A 45 7.89 7.65 -2.45
C SER A 45 7.69 8.11 -1.01
N HIS A 46 8.33 9.23 -0.64
CA HIS A 46 8.10 9.87 0.66
C HIS A 46 7.06 10.98 0.46
N TRP A 47 5.82 10.74 0.90
CA TRP A 47 4.69 11.65 0.69
C TRP A 47 3.66 11.52 1.81
N TRP A 48 2.56 12.27 1.72
CA TRP A 48 1.45 12.16 2.67
C TRP A 48 0.66 10.87 2.45
N CYS A 49 0.46 10.10 3.51
CA CYS A 49 -0.43 8.94 3.51
C CYS A 49 -1.90 9.38 3.46
N GLY A 50 -2.69 8.82 2.54
CA GLY A 50 -4.12 9.12 2.43
C GLY A 50 -4.98 8.63 3.60
N GLY A 51 -4.48 7.70 4.42
CA GLY A 51 -5.20 7.17 5.60
C GLY A 51 -4.93 7.97 6.88
N CYS A 52 -3.66 8.02 7.31
CA CYS A 52 -3.29 8.66 8.57
C CYS A 52 -2.80 10.11 8.44
N LEU A 53 -2.76 10.66 7.22
CA LEU A 53 -2.31 12.03 6.95
C LEU A 53 -0.92 12.35 7.52
N LYS A 54 -0.04 11.35 7.66
CA LYS A 54 1.36 11.54 8.06
C LYS A 54 2.25 11.54 6.82
N ARG A 55 3.27 12.40 6.82
CA ARG A 55 4.32 12.40 5.79
C ARG A 55 5.29 11.26 6.08
N THR A 56 5.32 10.25 5.22
CA THR A 56 6.08 9.01 5.43
C THR A 56 6.33 8.28 4.10
N THR A 57 7.00 7.14 4.15
CA THR A 57 7.09 6.24 2.99
C THR A 57 5.73 5.65 2.71
N VAL A 58 5.24 5.88 1.50
CA VAL A 58 3.94 5.42 1.02
C VAL A 58 4.12 4.57 -0.22
N THR A 59 3.15 3.70 -0.45
CA THR A 59 3.05 2.87 -1.65
C THR A 59 1.81 3.30 -2.43
N GLU A 60 2.01 3.55 -3.71
CA GLU A 60 0.96 3.89 -4.68
C GLU A 60 0.89 2.75 -5.71
N THR A 61 -0.31 2.29 -6.01
CA THR A 61 -0.54 1.32 -7.08
C THR A 61 -1.75 1.76 -7.91
N PRO A 62 -1.64 1.79 -9.25
CA PRO A 62 -2.79 2.01 -10.11
C PRO A 62 -3.73 0.79 -10.12
N ASP A 63 -3.21 -0.41 -9.85
CA ASP A 63 -3.96 -1.67 -9.81
C ASP A 63 -4.01 -2.19 -8.37
N VAL A 64 -5.04 -1.74 -7.66
CA VAL A 64 -5.27 -2.07 -6.24
C VAL A 64 -5.61 -3.54 -6.06
N GLU A 65 -6.36 -4.15 -6.99
CA GLU A 65 -6.80 -5.54 -6.82
C GLU A 65 -5.63 -6.50 -6.95
N ASN A 66 -4.80 -6.32 -7.98
CA ASN A 66 -3.57 -7.10 -8.16
C ASN A 66 -2.60 -6.91 -7.00
N PHE A 67 -2.49 -5.69 -6.47
CA PHE A 67 -1.66 -5.39 -5.31
C PHE A 67 -2.10 -6.15 -4.06
N LEU A 68 -3.41 -6.26 -3.83
CA LEU A 68 -3.97 -6.98 -2.69
C LEU A 68 -3.83 -8.50 -2.84
N GLU A 69 -4.07 -9.04 -4.04
CA GLU A 69 -3.87 -10.46 -4.33
C GLU A 69 -2.41 -10.89 -4.17
N ARG A 70 -1.46 -9.97 -4.41
CA ARG A 70 -0.02 -10.22 -4.25
C ARG A 70 0.51 -9.91 -2.84
N LEU A 71 -0.30 -9.26 -2.00
CA LEU A 71 0.01 -9.03 -0.60
C LEU A 71 -0.38 -10.23 0.27
N GLY A 72 -1.54 -10.85 0.01
CA GLY A 72 -1.98 -12.11 0.64
C GLY A 72 -1.27 -13.34 0.10
#